data_AF-A0A644UUQ5-F1
#
_entry.id   AF-A0A644UUQ5-F1
#
_cell.length_a   1.000
_cell.length_b   1.000
_cell.length_c   1.000
_cell.angle_alpha   90.00
_cell.angle_beta   90.00
_cell.angle_gamma   90.00
#
_symmetry.space_group_name_H-M   'P 1'
#
loop_
_entity.id
_entity.type
_entity.pdbx_description
1 polymer ?
#
loop_
_entity_poly.entity_id
_entity_poly.type
_entity_poly.pdbx_seq_one_letter_code
_entity_poly.pdbx_strand_id
1 'polypeptide(L)'
;MEKYGNSDTLFPQNNMPENLFTISSFPWQSFTGFNLNVYGEGTYLPPIFTIGRYLEQNGKTHMPLSIQVHHAVCDGYHVGKFIDAVQGLAQNFSNWL
;
A
#
# COMPACT_ATOMS: atom_id res chain seq x y z
N MET A 1 19.93 7.66 5.62
CA MET A 1 19.51 7.36 4.23
C MET A 1 20.67 6.63 3.57
N GLU A 2 20.54 5.33 3.32
CA GLU A 2 21.72 4.45 3.23
C GLU A 2 22.26 4.14 1.82
N LYS A 3 21.56 4.46 0.72
CA LYS A 3 22.14 4.31 -0.63
C LYS A 3 21.45 5.13 -1.73
N TYR A 4 20.12 5.18 -1.72
CA TYR A 4 19.32 5.77 -2.80
C TYR A 4 18.45 6.97 -2.37
N GLY A 5 18.55 7.42 -1.12
CA GLY A 5 17.62 8.41 -0.56
C GLY A 5 17.71 9.82 -1.16
N ASN A 6 18.82 10.15 -1.82
CA ASN A 6 19.03 11.44 -2.48
C ASN A 6 19.03 11.33 -4.02
N SER A 7 18.52 10.22 -4.58
CA SER A 7 18.44 10.06 -6.04
C SER A 7 17.39 11.00 -6.62
N ASP A 8 17.67 11.57 -7.79
CA ASP A 8 16.77 12.44 -8.57
C ASP A 8 15.99 11.66 -9.65
N THR A 9 16.28 10.38 -9.82
CA THR A 9 15.60 9.48 -10.75
C THR A 9 14.37 8.82 -10.14
N LEU A 10 13.34 8.56 -10.94
CA LEU A 10 12.13 7.86 -10.50
C LEU A 10 12.39 6.41 -10.02
N PHE A 11 13.34 5.70 -10.65
CA PHE A 11 13.68 4.31 -10.32
C PHE A 11 15.19 4.14 -10.05
N PRO A 12 15.66 4.46 -8.84
CA PRO A 12 17.10 4.55 -8.54
C PRO A 12 17.85 3.22 -8.54
N GLN A 13 17.14 2.09 -8.54
CA GLN A 13 17.74 0.75 -8.51
C GLN A 13 18.00 0.15 -9.90
N ASN A 14 17.59 0.83 -11.00
CA ASN A 14 17.71 0.45 -12.43
C ASN A 14 17.19 -0.95 -12.82
N ASN A 15 17.65 -2.02 -12.17
CA ASN A 15 17.29 -3.41 -12.41
C ASN A 15 16.21 -3.86 -11.41
N MET A 16 14.99 -3.35 -11.58
CA MET A 16 13.86 -3.75 -10.73
C MET A 16 13.40 -5.18 -11.10
N PRO A 17 13.23 -6.10 -10.13
CA PRO A 17 12.73 -7.45 -10.40
C PRO A 17 11.26 -7.44 -10.85
N GLU A 18 10.82 -8.49 -11.53
CA GLU A 18 9.45 -8.57 -12.07
C GLU A 18 8.38 -8.78 -10.99
N ASN A 19 8.73 -9.42 -9.88
CA ASN A 19 7.82 -9.77 -8.78
C ASN A 19 7.67 -8.64 -7.76
N LEU A 20 7.44 -7.41 -8.24
CA LEU A 20 7.21 -6.24 -7.40
C LEU A 20 5.74 -5.88 -7.33
N PHE A 21 5.38 -5.23 -6.22
CA PHE A 21 4.15 -4.50 -6.05
C PHE A 21 4.46 -3.14 -5.46
N THR A 22 3.53 -2.18 -5.55
CA THR A 22 3.82 -0.79 -5.22
C THR A 22 3.18 -0.39 -3.89
N ILE A 23 3.95 0.33 -3.07
CA ILE A 23 3.46 1.01 -1.87
C ILE A 23 3.79 2.49 -2.03
N SER A 24 2.77 3.34 -1.95
CA SER A 24 2.89 4.79 -1.95
C SER A 24 2.50 5.36 -0.59
N SER A 25 3.18 6.41 -0.17
CA SER A 25 2.87 7.16 1.05
C SER A 25 2.45 8.58 0.69
N PHE A 26 1.25 8.96 1.13
CA PHE A 26 0.71 10.32 1.02
C PHE A 26 0.55 10.93 2.43
N PRO A 27 1.67 11.25 3.11
CA PRO A 27 1.68 11.60 4.53
C PRO A 27 1.08 12.98 4.83
N TRP A 28 0.82 13.80 3.81
CA TRP A 28 0.31 15.15 4.00
C TRP A 28 -1.20 15.19 4.27
N GLN A 29 -1.96 14.21 3.76
CA GLN A 29 -3.41 14.23 3.79
C GLN A 29 -3.99 12.91 4.29
N SER A 30 -5.00 13.02 5.16
CA SER A 30 -5.87 11.89 5.48
C SER A 30 -7.03 11.85 4.48
N PHE A 31 -7.35 10.67 3.96
CA PHE A 31 -8.41 10.46 2.98
C PHE A 31 -9.43 9.44 3.48
N THR A 32 -10.66 9.57 3.00
CA THR A 32 -11.73 8.56 3.19
C THR A 32 -11.96 7.71 1.95
N GLY A 33 -11.38 8.10 0.80
CA GLY A 33 -11.35 7.34 -0.44
C GLY A 33 -10.18 7.76 -1.31
N PHE A 34 -9.54 6.78 -1.95
CA PHE A 34 -8.42 7.00 -2.87
C PHE A 34 -8.48 5.92 -3.95
N ASN A 35 -8.54 6.33 -5.21
CA ASN A 35 -8.63 5.44 -6.36
C ASN A 35 -7.63 5.87 -7.42
N LEU A 36 -6.94 4.89 -8.01
CA LEU A 36 -6.06 5.10 -9.16
C LEU A 36 -6.77 4.57 -10.40
N ASN A 37 -6.85 5.38 -11.45
CA ASN A 37 -7.29 4.89 -12.76
C ASN A 37 -6.04 4.45 -13.53
N VAL A 38 -5.66 3.19 -13.36
CA VAL A 38 -4.48 2.62 -14.04
C VAL A 38 -4.85 2.32 -15.49
N TYR A 39 -4.22 3.06 -16.40
CA TYR A 39 -4.28 2.75 -17.82
C TYR A 39 -3.21 1.70 -18.13
N GLY A 40 -3.67 0.50 -18.42
CA GLY A 40 -2.90 -0.59 -18.99
C GLY A 40 -3.90 -1.46 -19.72
N GLU A 41 -3.47 -2.25 -20.70
CA GLU A 41 -4.35 -3.09 -21.53
C GLU A 41 -5.02 -4.26 -20.75
N GLY A 42 -5.35 -4.07 -19.47
CA GLY A 42 -5.89 -5.08 -18.56
C GLY A 42 -4.85 -6.06 -18.02
N THR A 43 -3.56 -5.83 -18.27
CA THR A 43 -2.49 -6.78 -17.96
C THR A 43 -1.74 -6.48 -16.66
N TYR A 44 -2.02 -5.34 -16.01
CA TYR A 44 -1.39 -5.00 -14.73
C TYR A 44 -2.11 -5.71 -13.58
N LEU A 45 -1.49 -6.77 -13.08
CA LEU A 45 -2.01 -7.62 -12.00
C LEU A 45 -1.48 -7.30 -10.59
N PRO A 46 -0.26 -6.77 -10.38
CA PRO A 46 0.25 -6.49 -9.04
C PRO A 46 -0.66 -5.54 -8.25
N PRO A 47 -0.83 -5.76 -6.93
CA PRO A 47 -1.61 -4.84 -6.11
C PRO A 47 -0.89 -3.49 -5.93
N ILE A 48 -1.66 -2.43 -5.74
CA ILE A 48 -1.15 -1.09 -5.41
C ILE A 48 -1.72 -0.68 -4.05
N PHE A 49 -0.83 -0.30 -3.14
CA PHE A 49 -1.18 0.22 -1.82
C PHE A 49 -0.89 1.71 -1.73
N THR A 50 -1.84 2.49 -1.21
CA THR A 50 -1.63 3.89 -0.88
C THR A 50 -1.97 4.14 0.59
N ILE A 51 -1.01 4.68 1.34
CA ILE A 51 -1.13 4.96 2.77
C ILE A 51 -1.27 6.47 2.96
N GLY A 52 -2.31 6.90 3.67
CA GLY A 52 -2.56 8.31 3.98
C GLY A 52 -2.01 8.74 5.33
N ARG A 53 -2.08 10.04 5.62
CA ARG A 53 -1.79 10.58 6.96
C ARG A 53 -2.70 9.93 8.00
N TYR A 54 -2.12 9.42 9.08
CA TYR A 54 -2.91 8.91 10.20
C TYR A 54 -3.62 10.05 10.95
N LEU A 55 -4.66 9.68 11.69
CA LEU A 55 -5.44 10.57 12.55
C LEU A 55 -5.66 9.89 13.91
N GLU A 56 -5.66 10.68 14.97
CA GLU A 56 -6.08 10.22 16.29
C GLU A 56 -7.55 10.54 16.50
N GLN A 57 -8.34 9.53 16.87
CA GLN A 57 -9.76 9.67 17.13
C GLN A 57 -10.16 8.72 18.26
N ASN A 58 -10.84 9.22 19.29
CA ASN A 58 -11.33 8.42 20.42
C ASN A 58 -10.25 7.54 21.09
N GLY A 59 -9.03 8.07 21.24
CA GLY A 59 -7.90 7.35 21.81
C GLY A 59 -7.31 6.25 20.91
N LYS A 60 -7.70 6.19 19.64
CA LYS A 60 -7.15 5.27 18.64
C LYS A 60 -6.45 6.03 17.52
N THR A 61 -5.38 5.45 17.00
CA THR A 61 -4.74 5.92 15.77
C THR A 61 -5.34 5.19 14.58
N HIS A 62 -5.95 5.92 13.65
CA HIS A 62 -6.51 5.43 12.41
C HIS A 62 -5.64 5.85 11.24
N MET A 63 -5.28 4.91 10.37
CA MET A 63 -4.45 5.18 9.19
C MET A 63 -5.22 4.80 7.93
N PRO A 64 -5.46 5.74 7.00
CA PRO A 64 -6.08 5.42 5.72
C PRO A 64 -5.20 4.49 4.89
N LEU A 65 -5.82 3.41 4.38
CA LEU A 65 -5.19 2.46 3.45
C LEU A 65 -6.14 2.23 2.28
N SER A 66 -5.67 2.51 1.07
CA SER A 66 -6.34 2.08 -0.17
C SER A 66 -5.58 0.91 -0.79
N ILE A 67 -6.34 -0.09 -1.24
CA ILE A 67 -5.84 -1.30 -1.89
C ILE A 67 -6.50 -1.40 -3.25
N GLN A 68 -5.70 -1.36 -4.30
CA GLN A 68 -6.17 -1.61 -5.65
C GLN A 68 -5.64 -2.97 -6.13
N VAL A 69 -6.57 -3.78 -6.64
CA VAL A 69 -6.29 -5.12 -7.16
C VAL A 69 -6.97 -5.32 -8.50
N HIS A 70 -6.44 -6.24 -9.31
CA HIS A 70 -7.08 -6.67 -10.54
C HIS A 70 -8.03 -7.86 -10.27
N HIS A 71 -9.28 -7.78 -10.72
CA HIS A 71 -10.31 -8.77 -10.37
C HIS A 71 -10.06 -10.17 -10.98
N ALA A 72 -9.21 -10.27 -12.00
CA ALA A 72 -8.78 -11.56 -12.55
C ALA A 72 -7.95 -12.42 -11.58
N VAL A 73 -7.35 -11.81 -10.54
CA VAL A 73 -6.49 -12.52 -9.58
C VAL A 73 -6.89 -12.32 -8.12
N CYS A 74 -7.75 -11.34 -7.81
CA CYS A 74 -8.23 -11.07 -6.47
C CYS A 74 -9.70 -10.67 -6.50
N ASP A 75 -10.52 -11.32 -5.69
CA ASP A 75 -11.89 -10.89 -5.40
C ASP A 75 -11.97 -10.23 -4.01
N GLY A 76 -13.19 -9.86 -3.59
CA GLY A 76 -13.42 -9.25 -2.28
C GLY A 76 -13.04 -10.14 -1.09
N TYR A 77 -13.08 -11.47 -1.21
CA TYR A 77 -12.66 -12.38 -0.15
C TYR A 77 -11.15 -12.26 0.10
N HIS A 78 -10.35 -12.25 -0.96
CA HIS A 78 -8.89 -12.11 -0.85
C HIS A 78 -8.50 -10.79 -0.20
N VAL A 79 -9.12 -9.69 -0.61
CA VAL A 79 -8.87 -8.36 -0.04
C VAL A 79 -9.30 -8.31 1.43
N GLY A 80 -10.46 -8.86 1.79
CA GLY A 80 -10.92 -8.94 3.17
C GLY A 80 -9.95 -9.71 4.08
N LYS A 81 -9.50 -10.89 3.63
CA LYS A 81 -8.50 -11.70 4.36
C LYS A 81 -7.18 -10.96 4.57
N PHE A 82 -6.74 -10.18 3.58
CA PHE A 82 -5.54 -9.36 3.70
C PHE A 82 -5.71 -8.25 4.74
N ILE A 83 -6.84 -7.53 4.72
CA ILE A 83 -7.13 -6.46 5.69
C ILE A 83 -7.15 -7.00 7.13
N ASP A 84 -7.81 -8.14 7.35
CA ASP A 84 -7.84 -8.80 8.67
C ASP A 84 -6.42 -9.15 9.15
N ALA A 85 -5.58 -9.69 8.26
CA ALA A 85 -4.22 -10.05 8.57
C ALA A 85 -3.36 -8.83 8.92
N VAL A 86 -3.43 -7.75 8.12
CA VAL A 86 -2.71 -6.50 8.39
C VAL A 86 -3.16 -5.88 9.71
N GLN A 87 -4.46 -5.86 9.99
CA GLN A 87 -4.97 -5.37 11.26
C GLN A 87 -4.46 -6.20 12.44
N GLY A 88 -4.45 -7.53 12.31
CA GLY A 88 -3.91 -8.45 13.32
C GLY A 88 -2.42 -8.25 13.55
N LEU A 89 -1.63 -8.08 12.49
CA LEU A 89 -0.20 -7.78 12.58
C LEU A 89 0.05 -6.44 13.28
N ALA A 90 -0.71 -5.40 12.92
CA ALA A 90 -0.56 -4.08 13.55
C ALA A 90 -0.92 -4.09 15.04
N GLN A 91 -1.91 -4.87 15.46
CA GLN A 91 -2.30 -5.00 16.87
C GLN A 91 -1.30 -5.82 17.69
N ASN A 92 -0.60 -6.76 17.05
CA ASN A 92 0.33 -7.68 17.69
C ASN A 92 1.77 -7.46 17.23
N PHE A 93 2.15 -6.20 16.96
CA PHE A 93 3.45 -5.86 16.38
C PHE A 93 4.64 -6.36 17.22
N SER A 94 4.50 -6.40 18.54
CA SER A 94 5.52 -6.93 19.46
C SER A 94 5.89 -8.40 19.24
N ASN A 95 5.09 -9.15 18.47
CA ASN A 95 5.33 -10.56 18.23
C ASN A 95 6.14 -10.83 16.96
N TRP A 96 6.34 -9.82 16.10
CA TRP A 96 7.02 -9.98 14.81
C TRP A 96 7.99 -8.86 14.43
N LEU A 97 7.97 -7.73 15.16
CA LEU A 97 8.93 -6.64 15.05
C LEU A 97 10.00 -6.75 16.15
#